data_AF-A0A7K3GML6-F1
#
_entry.id   AF-A0A7K3GML6-F1
#
_cell.length_a   1.000
_cell.length_b   1.000
_cell.length_c   1.000
_cell.angle_alpha   90.00
_cell.angle_beta   90.00
_cell.angle_gamma   90.00
#
_symmetry.space_group_name_H-M   'P 1'
#
loop_
_entity.id
_entity.type
_entity.pdbx_description
1 polymer ?
#
loop_
_entity_poly.entity_id
_entity_poly.type
_entity_poly.pdbx_seq_one_letter_code
_entity_poly.pdbx_strand_id
1 'polypeptide(L)'
;APLRTAYALLDAGASRRATSDRLYTGAGELAISVGWLAHDSGRFDDARSHYAEALATSRMTGDAGLEAHAFCNMAFLARDAGRPREAVRAAQAAQRA
;
A
#
# COMPACT_ATOMS: atom_id res chain seq x y z
N ALA A 1 -26.33 -21.42 25.91
CA ALA A 1 -27.07 -21.06 24.69
C ALA A 1 -26.07 -20.89 23.54
N PRO A 2 -26.09 -21.77 22.52
CA PRO A 2 -25.07 -21.85 21.46
C PRO A 2 -24.98 -20.58 20.57
N LEU A 3 -26.09 -19.85 20.39
CA LEU A 3 -26.11 -18.61 19.62
C LEU A 3 -25.24 -17.50 20.21
N ARG A 4 -25.23 -17.36 21.55
CA ARG A 4 -24.38 -16.36 22.23
C ARG A 4 -22.90 -16.64 22.04
N THR A 5 -22.51 -17.92 22.05
CA THR A 5 -21.13 -18.33 21.76
C THR A 5 -20.76 -18.06 20.30
N ALA A 6 -21.68 -18.32 19.36
CA ALA A 6 -21.46 -18.00 17.94
C ALA A 6 -21.26 -16.49 17.73
N TYR A 7 -22.07 -15.63 18.34
CA TYR A 7 -21.90 -14.17 18.25
C TYR A 7 -20.57 -13.70 18.85
N ALA A 8 -20.18 -14.20 20.03
CA ALA A 8 -18.90 -13.83 20.63
C ALA A 8 -17.68 -14.21 19.75
N LEU A 9 -17.75 -15.35 19.05
CA LEU A 9 -16.70 -15.75 18.10
C LEU A 9 -16.69 -14.87 16.84
N LEU A 10 -17.86 -14.48 16.33
CA LEU A 10 -17.98 -13.54 15.21
C LEU A 10 -17.40 -12.17 15.58
N ASP A 11 -17.76 -11.62 16.74
CA ASP A 11 -17.26 -10.32 17.23
C ASP A 11 -15.75 -10.34 17.44
N ALA A 12 -15.22 -11.42 18.04
CA ALA A 12 -13.78 -11.60 18.18
C ALA A 12 -13.06 -11.68 16.82
N GLY A 13 -13.66 -12.35 15.84
CA GLY A 13 -13.17 -12.39 14.47
C GLY A 13 -13.19 -11.03 13.78
N ALA A 14 -14.26 -10.26 13.95
CA ALA A 14 -14.41 -8.91 13.41
C ALA A 14 -13.37 -7.94 14.00
N SER A 15 -13.18 -7.97 15.32
CA SER A 15 -12.16 -7.16 16.01
C SER A 15 -10.74 -7.48 15.55
N ARG A 16 -10.43 -8.78 15.37
CA ARG A 16 -9.13 -9.21 14.83
C ARG A 16 -8.91 -8.70 13.41
N ARG A 17 -9.94 -8.78 12.55
CA ARG A 17 -9.87 -8.27 11.17
C ARG A 17 -9.62 -6.76 11.15
N ALA A 18 -10.41 -5.99 11.90
CA ALA A 18 -10.24 -4.54 12.01
C ALA A 18 -8.85 -4.14 12.51
N THR A 19 -8.27 -4.91 13.42
CA THR A 19 -6.90 -4.69 13.90
C THR A 19 -5.87 -5.02 12.82
N SER A 20 -6.06 -6.13 12.11
CA SER A 20 -5.18 -6.52 11.00
C SER A 20 -5.20 -5.49 9.87
N ASP A 21 -6.38 -5.00 9.49
CA ASP A 21 -6.53 -4.02 8.41
C ASP A 21 -5.78 -2.73 8.76
N ARG A 22 -5.92 -2.24 10.00
CA ARG A 22 -5.16 -1.06 10.49
C ARG A 22 -3.65 -1.28 10.48
N LEU A 23 -3.18 -2.47 10.85
CA LEU A 23 -1.74 -2.79 10.80
C LEU A 23 -1.23 -2.81 9.36
N TYR A 24 -1.98 -3.37 8.42
CA TYR A 24 -1.60 -3.38 7.01
C TYR A 24 -1.61 -1.98 6.40
N THR A 25 -2.62 -1.15 6.69
CA THR A 25 -2.65 0.26 6.26
C THR A 25 -1.43 1.01 6.81
N GLY A 26 -1.15 0.91 8.11
CA GLY A 26 0.01 1.57 8.71
C GLY A 26 1.35 1.07 8.16
N ALA A 27 1.49 -0.23 7.89
CA ALA A 27 2.67 -0.79 7.23
C ALA A 27 2.84 -0.24 5.80
N GLY A 28 1.74 -0.07 5.06
CA GLY A 28 1.75 0.52 3.73
C GLY A 28 2.15 2.00 3.73
N GLU A 29 1.59 2.80 4.64
CA GLU A 29 1.98 4.20 4.80
C GLU A 29 3.46 4.36 5.19
N LEU A 30 3.95 3.46 6.06
CA LEU A 30 5.36 3.41 6.41
C LEU A 30 6.22 3.04 5.19
N ALA A 31 5.79 2.05 4.40
CA ALA A 31 6.46 1.64 3.17
C ALA A 31 6.55 2.80 2.15
N ILE A 32 5.50 3.62 2.02
CA ILE A 32 5.58 4.86 1.22
C ILE A 32 6.67 5.78 1.77
N SER A 33 6.68 6.03 3.08
CA SER A 33 7.61 6.96 3.71
C SER A 33 9.07 6.54 3.54
N VAL A 34 9.39 5.26 3.78
CA VAL A 34 10.75 4.74 3.61
C VAL A 34 11.14 4.60 2.13
N GLY A 35 10.16 4.32 1.26
CA GLY A 35 10.36 4.34 -0.20
C GLY A 35 10.75 5.72 -0.70
N TRP A 36 10.11 6.77 -0.19
CA TRP A 36 10.44 8.16 -0.53
C TRP A 36 11.82 8.56 -0.03
N LEU A 37 12.18 8.17 1.19
CA LEU A 37 13.53 8.39 1.70
C LEU A 37 14.60 7.67 0.86
N ALA A 38 14.34 6.44 0.42
CA ALA A 38 15.23 5.70 -0.46
C ALA A 38 15.35 6.35 -1.84
N HIS A 39 14.23 6.86 -2.38
CA HIS A 39 14.18 7.61 -3.63
C HIS A 39 15.07 8.84 -3.55
N ASP A 40 14.88 9.69 -2.56
CA ASP A 40 15.68 10.91 -2.34
C ASP A 40 17.17 10.61 -2.15
N SER A 41 17.48 9.43 -1.61
CA SER A 41 18.85 8.94 -1.46
C SER A 41 19.45 8.35 -2.75
N GLY A 42 18.73 8.36 -3.88
CA GLY A 42 19.14 7.77 -5.15
C GLY A 42 19.11 6.23 -5.18
N ARG A 43 18.56 5.58 -4.14
CA ARG A 43 18.46 4.12 -4.03
C ARG A 43 17.17 3.63 -4.68
N PHE A 44 17.12 3.72 -6.01
CA PHE A 44 15.89 3.50 -6.75
C PHE A 44 15.34 2.07 -6.68
N ASP A 45 16.19 1.05 -6.54
CA ASP A 45 15.73 -0.33 -6.36
C ASP A 45 15.10 -0.57 -4.99
N ASP A 46 15.65 0.03 -3.93
CA ASP A 46 15.08 0.00 -2.59
C ASP A 46 13.72 0.72 -2.60
N ALA A 47 13.66 1.93 -3.18
CA ALA A 47 12.43 2.71 -3.32
C ALA A 47 11.32 1.93 -4.04
N ARG A 48 11.67 1.30 -5.18
CA ARG A 48 10.74 0.46 -5.95
C ARG A 48 10.18 -0.69 -5.11
N SER A 49 11.04 -1.33 -4.31
CA SER A 49 10.64 -2.45 -3.47
C SER A 49 9.66 -2.01 -2.38
N HIS A 50 9.92 -0.87 -1.74
CA HIS A 50 9.02 -0.30 -0.73
C HIS A 50 7.66 0.16 -1.31
N TYR A 51 7.64 0.80 -2.48
CA TYR A 51 6.38 1.16 -3.12
C TYR A 51 5.58 -0.07 -3.57
N ALA A 52 6.24 -1.16 -3.97
CA ALA A 52 5.58 -2.42 -4.27
C ALA A 52 4.98 -3.08 -3.01
N GLU A 53 5.62 -2.93 -1.85
CA GLU A 53 5.08 -3.38 -0.57
C GLU A 53 3.83 -2.60 -0.18
N ALA A 54 3.83 -1.26 -0.33
CA ALA A 54 2.63 -0.43 -0.12
C ALA A 54 1.48 -0.83 -1.07
N LEU A 55 1.80 -1.19 -2.32
CA LEU A 55 0.81 -1.69 -3.27
C LEU A 55 0.25 -3.07 -2.88
N ALA A 56 1.09 -3.94 -2.31
CA ALA A 56 0.64 -5.24 -1.84
C ALA A 56 -0.30 -5.08 -0.62
N THR A 57 0.05 -4.23 0.34
CA THR A 57 -0.77 -4.02 1.53
C THR A 57 -2.10 -3.33 1.22
N SER A 58 -2.10 -2.30 0.36
CA SER A 58 -3.35 -1.65 -0.10
C SER A 58 -4.31 -2.62 -0.76
N ARG A 59 -3.84 -3.58 -1.56
CA ARG A 59 -4.69 -4.61 -2.15
C ARG A 59 -5.23 -5.62 -1.14
N MET A 60 -4.45 -5.93 -0.11
CA MET A 60 -4.90 -6.82 0.97
C MET A 60 -6.01 -6.18 1.80
N THR A 61 -5.98 -4.85 1.97
CA THR A 61 -6.97 -4.09 2.76
C THR A 61 -8.09 -3.47 1.93
N GLY A 62 -7.96 -3.43 0.60
CA GLY A 62 -8.87 -2.71 -0.28
C GLY A 62 -8.76 -1.18 -0.18
N ASP A 63 -7.60 -0.67 0.24
CA ASP A 63 -7.34 0.76 0.41
C ASP A 63 -6.94 1.42 -0.92
N ALA A 64 -7.93 1.91 -1.66
CA ALA A 64 -7.75 2.58 -2.94
C ALA A 64 -6.89 3.85 -2.83
N GLY A 65 -6.96 4.57 -1.71
CA GLY A 65 -6.17 5.79 -1.49
C GLY A 65 -4.68 5.48 -1.38
N LEU A 66 -4.34 4.45 -0.61
CA LEU A 66 -2.96 3.96 -0.50
C LEU A 66 -2.46 3.35 -1.82
N GLU A 67 -3.31 2.63 -2.57
CA GLU A 67 -2.95 2.10 -3.89
C GLU A 67 -2.62 3.23 -4.88
N ALA A 68 -3.46 4.26 -4.95
CA ALA A 68 -3.19 5.45 -5.76
C ALA A 68 -1.89 6.15 -5.34
N HIS A 69 -1.65 6.28 -4.04
CA HIS A 69 -0.45 6.91 -3.49
C HIS A 69 0.83 6.13 -3.86
N ALA A 70 0.81 4.80 -3.77
CA ALA A 70 1.91 3.94 -4.21
C ALA A 70 2.20 4.11 -5.70
N PHE A 71 1.16 4.14 -6.55
CA PHE A 71 1.33 4.36 -7.99
C PHE A 71 1.87 5.75 -8.33
N CYS A 72 1.42 6.81 -7.66
CA CYS A 72 1.97 8.16 -7.82
C CYS A 72 3.47 8.20 -7.52
N ASN A 73 3.90 7.59 -6.42
CA ASN A 73 5.31 7.52 -6.05
C ASN A 73 6.14 6.69 -7.05
N MET A 74 5.60 5.56 -7.54
CA MET A 74 6.24 4.81 -8.63
C MET A 74 6.33 5.63 -9.92
N ALA A 75 5.37 6.51 -10.21
CA ALA A 75 5.44 7.39 -11.36
C ALA A 75 6.59 8.40 -11.24
N PHE A 76 6.76 9.01 -10.05
CA PHE A 76 7.90 9.89 -9.78
C PHE A 76 9.22 9.15 -9.87
N LEU A 77 9.32 7.97 -9.26
CA LEU A 77 10.53 7.14 -9.33
C LEU A 77 10.91 6.79 -10.77
N ALA A 78 9.94 6.37 -11.58
CA ALA A 78 10.18 6.04 -12.98
C ALA A 78 10.61 7.27 -13.79
N ARG A 79 10.05 8.46 -13.52
CA ARG A 79 10.48 9.71 -14.15
C ARG A 79 11.94 10.00 -13.81
N ASP A 80 12.29 9.94 -12.53
CA ASP A 80 13.63 10.30 -12.04
C ASP A 80 14.69 9.26 -12.45
N ALA A 81 14.28 8.00 -12.66
CA ALA A 81 15.12 6.96 -13.24
C ALA A 81 15.20 6.99 -14.79
N GLY A 82 14.64 8.00 -15.46
CA GLY A 82 14.70 8.14 -16.92
C GLY A 82 13.82 7.15 -17.70
N ARG A 83 12.75 6.64 -17.09
CA ARG A 83 11.79 5.66 -17.66
C ARG A 83 10.42 6.31 -17.88
N PRO A 84 10.28 7.27 -18.82
CA PRO A 84 9.09 8.11 -18.96
C PRO A 84 7.81 7.33 -19.32
N ARG A 85 7.93 6.25 -20.12
CA ARG A 85 6.77 5.41 -20.47
C ARG A 85 6.18 4.71 -19.25
N GLU A 86 7.02 4.30 -18.31
CA GLU A 86 6.57 3.65 -17.09
C GLU A 86 5.98 4.65 -16.12
N ALA A 87 6.56 5.86 -16.04
CA ALA A 87 5.98 6.95 -15.26
C ALA A 87 4.53 7.23 -15.67
N VAL A 88 4.26 7.31 -16.99
CA VAL A 88 2.90 7.52 -17.50
C VAL A 88 1.98 6.36 -17.15
N ARG A 89 2.43 5.11 -17.30
CA ARG A 89 1.61 3.93 -16.95
C ARG A 89 1.27 3.90 -15.46
N ALA A 90 2.23 4.21 -14.60
CA ALA A 90 2.03 4.27 -13.16
C ALA A 90 1.06 5.40 -12.80
N ALA A 91 1.20 6.59 -13.37
CA ALA A 91 0.25 7.70 -13.16
C ALA A 91 -1.18 7.35 -13.62
N GLN A 92 -1.33 6.66 -14.75
CA GLN A 92 -2.63 6.17 -15.21
C GLN A 92 -3.21 5.08 -14.31
N ALA A 93 -2.37 4.25 -13.69
CA ALA A 93 -2.82 3.29 -12.69
C ALA A 93 -3.30 3.99 -11.43
N ALA A 94 -2.59 5.01 -10.95
CA ALA A 94 -3.03 5.84 -9.82
C ALA A 94 -4.39 6.49 -10.06
N GLN A 95 -4.64 6.97 -11.28
CA GLN A 95 -5.92 7.59 -11.65
C GLN A 95 -7.11 6.61 -11.68
N ARG A 96 -6.84 5.30 -11.80
CA ARG A 96 -7.84 4.23 -11.90
C ARG A 96 -8.07 3.48 -10.58
N ALA A 97 -7.17 3.64 -9.62
CA ALA A 97 -7.33 3.13 -8.26
C ALA A 97 -8.46 3.90 -7.57
#